data_AF-A0AAD9LS12-F1
#
_entry.id   AF-A0AAD9LS12-F1
#
_cell.length_a   1.000
_cell.length_b   1.000
_cell.length_c   1.000
_cell.angle_alpha   90.00
_cell.angle_beta   90.00
_cell.angle_gamma   90.00
#
_symmetry.space_group_name_H-M   'P 1'
#
loop_
_entity.id
_entity.type
_entity.pdbx_description
1 polymer ?
#
loop_
_entity_poly.entity_id
_entity_poly.type
_entity_poly.pdbx_seq_one_letter_code
_entity_poly.pdbx_strand_id
1 'polypeptide(L)'
;MAQHATSGDNVKSVNALPGIYSYVNRVLDRVAATADVAEKLTSHSFRRGGAQHANGAGMCVQWIFDRGAWNMAATNKAFAYVFNTPAEDHKVGRVLSSHAPERPVHLLSLDTFDVDTQVKIRGVASALF
;
A
#
# COMPACT_ATOMS: atom_id res chain seq x y z
N MET A 1 -46.35 15.69 -46.54
CA MET A 1 -45.63 16.47 -45.50
C MET A 1 -45.10 15.46 -44.50
N ALA A 2 -43.88 14.93 -44.67
CA ALA A 2 -42.58 15.53 -44.27
C ALA A 2 -42.56 15.77 -42.73
N GLN A 3 -42.07 14.79 -41.95
CA GLN A 3 -40.69 14.70 -41.38
C GLN A 3 -40.35 15.91 -40.50
N HIS A 4 -39.98 15.76 -39.22
CA HIS A 4 -38.72 15.14 -38.82
C HIS A 4 -38.77 14.60 -37.38
N ALA A 5 -38.49 13.30 -37.23
CA ALA A 5 -37.75 12.79 -36.09
C ALA A 5 -36.26 12.87 -36.46
N THR A 6 -35.46 13.60 -35.70
CA THR A 6 -33.99 13.53 -35.72
C THR A 6 -33.62 12.56 -34.62
N SER A 7 -33.38 11.27 -34.90
CA SER A 7 -32.16 10.70 -35.50
C SER A 7 -30.89 11.37 -34.98
N GLY A 8 -30.06 10.54 -34.36
CA GLY A 8 -29.05 10.95 -33.42
C GLY A 8 -27.93 11.78 -34.02
N ASP A 9 -27.25 12.47 -33.11
CA ASP A 9 -25.81 12.55 -33.18
C ASP A 9 -25.25 12.19 -31.82
N ASN A 10 -24.80 10.94 -31.76
CA ASN A 10 -23.78 10.47 -30.86
C ASN A 10 -22.53 11.30 -31.14
N VAL A 11 -22.44 12.50 -30.55
CA VAL A 11 -21.17 13.18 -30.38
C VAL A 11 -20.44 12.42 -29.28
N LYS A 12 -19.94 11.22 -29.64
CA LYS A 12 -18.72 10.68 -29.08
C LYS A 12 -17.71 11.80 -29.27
N SER A 13 -17.53 12.57 -28.20
CA SER A 13 -16.51 13.60 -28.13
C SER A 13 -15.20 12.97 -28.61
N VAL A 14 -14.78 13.39 -29.80
CA VAL A 14 -13.52 13.04 -30.44
C VAL A 14 -12.45 13.77 -29.65
N ASN A 15 -12.17 13.29 -28.43
CA ASN A 15 -11.01 13.59 -27.56
C ASN A 15 -11.10 12.95 -26.16
N ALA A 16 -11.87 11.88 -25.95
CA ALA A 16 -11.74 11.08 -24.73
C ALA A 16 -10.49 10.19 -24.79
N LEU A 17 -9.30 10.81 -24.95
CA LEU A 17 -8.06 10.08 -24.70
C LEU A 17 -8.18 9.51 -23.29
N PRO A 18 -8.00 8.18 -23.11
CA PRO A 18 -8.08 7.57 -21.80
C PRO A 18 -7.11 8.30 -20.87
N GLY A 19 -7.63 9.01 -19.87
CA GLY A 19 -6.80 9.76 -18.91
C GLY A 19 -5.85 8.82 -18.16
N ILE A 20 -4.80 9.37 -17.53
CA ILE A 20 -3.73 8.57 -16.91
C ILE A 20 -4.23 7.41 -16.02
N TYR A 21 -5.30 7.60 -15.27
CA TYR A 21 -5.90 6.57 -14.42
C TYR A 21 -6.41 5.35 -15.21
N SER A 22 -7.01 5.58 -16.37
CA SER A 22 -7.49 4.50 -17.23
C SER A 22 -6.34 3.75 -17.91
N TYR A 23 -5.24 4.45 -18.24
CA TYR A 23 -4.02 3.81 -18.71
C TYR A 23 -3.41 2.92 -17.61
N VAL A 24 -3.28 3.44 -16.38
CA VAL A 24 -2.79 2.68 -15.23
C VAL A 24 -3.67 1.46 -14.95
N ASN A 25 -5.00 1.60 -14.97
CA ASN A 25 -5.91 0.46 -14.78
C ASN A 25 -5.68 -0.63 -15.84
N ARG A 26 -5.52 -0.26 -17.12
CA ARG A 26 -5.23 -1.24 -18.19
C ARG A 26 -3.89 -1.96 -17.98
N VAL A 27 -2.89 -1.26 -17.47
CA VAL A 27 -1.60 -1.87 -17.13
C VAL A 27 -1.79 -2.83 -15.96
N LEU A 28 -2.50 -2.42 -14.91
CA LEU A 28 -2.79 -3.24 -13.73
C LEU A 28 -3.55 -4.52 -14.09
N ASP A 29 -4.59 -4.43 -14.92
CA ASP A 29 -5.35 -5.59 -15.39
C ASP A 29 -4.45 -6.62 -16.09
N ARG A 30 -3.46 -6.15 -16.86
CA ARG A 30 -2.50 -7.02 -17.56
C ARG A 30 -1.51 -7.67 -16.60
N VAL A 31 -0.94 -6.91 -15.66
CA VAL A 31 0.13 -7.43 -14.78
C VAL A 31 -0.42 -8.27 -13.63
N ALA A 32 -1.62 -7.95 -13.11
CA ALA A 32 -2.25 -8.68 -12.01
C ALA A 32 -2.54 -10.14 -12.39
N ALA A 33 -3.03 -10.36 -13.63
CA ALA A 33 -3.27 -11.71 -14.15
C ALA A 33 -1.98 -12.55 -14.23
N THR A 34 -0.85 -11.95 -14.63
CA THR A 34 0.45 -12.64 -14.70
C THR A 34 1.05 -12.87 -13.30
N ALA A 35 0.75 -12.00 -12.35
CA ALA A 35 1.28 -12.06 -10.99
C ALA A 35 0.42 -12.88 -10.02
N ASP A 36 -0.61 -13.57 -10.51
CA ASP A 36 -1.57 -14.35 -9.71
C ASP A 36 -2.24 -13.54 -8.59
N VAL A 37 -2.48 -12.25 -8.84
CA VAL A 37 -3.19 -11.39 -7.90
C VAL A 37 -4.69 -11.56 -8.14
N ALA A 38 -5.37 -12.23 -7.20
CA ALA A 38 -6.81 -12.50 -7.29
C ALA A 38 -7.66 -11.22 -7.19
N GLU A 39 -7.17 -10.22 -6.47
CA GLU A 39 -7.86 -8.96 -6.23
C GLU A 39 -7.75 -8.00 -7.42
N LYS A 40 -8.87 -7.38 -7.79
CA LYS A 40 -8.88 -6.34 -8.82
C LYS A 40 -8.16 -5.09 -8.32
N LEU A 41 -6.96 -4.86 -8.84
CA LEU A 41 -6.21 -3.64 -8.57
C LEU A 41 -6.72 -2.47 -9.42
N THR A 42 -6.65 -1.28 -8.85
CA THR A 42 -6.98 -0.02 -9.55
C THR A 42 -5.83 0.96 -9.42
N SER A 43 -5.84 2.01 -10.23
CA SER A 43 -4.92 3.14 -10.14
C SER A 43 -4.90 3.77 -8.74
N HIS A 44 -6.02 3.70 -8.02
CA HIS A 44 -6.09 4.09 -6.63
C HIS A 44 -5.32 3.12 -5.71
N SER A 45 -5.45 1.81 -5.92
CA SER A 45 -4.67 0.79 -5.23
C SER A 45 -3.17 0.99 -5.46
N PHE A 46 -2.77 1.26 -6.71
CA PHE A 46 -1.38 1.56 -7.07
C PHE A 46 -0.85 2.80 -6.36
N ARG A 47 -1.63 3.89 -6.33
CA ARG A 47 -1.26 5.12 -5.63
C ARG A 47 -1.12 4.90 -4.11
N ARG A 48 -2.00 4.10 -3.50
CA ARG A 48 -1.89 3.70 -2.09
C ARG A 48 -0.62 2.88 -1.83
N GLY A 49 -0.40 1.83 -2.61
CA GLY A 49 0.76 0.96 -2.47
C GLY A 49 2.08 1.71 -2.67
N GLY A 50 2.15 2.62 -3.65
CA GLY A 50 3.32 3.46 -3.88
C GLY A 50 3.64 4.38 -2.69
N ALA A 51 2.62 4.98 -2.06
CA ALA A 51 2.82 5.80 -0.87
C ALA A 51 3.29 4.97 0.33
N GLN A 52 2.70 3.79 0.55
CA GLN A 52 3.11 2.86 1.61
C GLN A 52 4.56 2.38 1.42
N HIS A 53 4.93 2.05 0.18
CA HIS A 53 6.28 1.62 -0.16
C HIS A 53 7.30 2.74 0.07
N ALA A 54 7.02 3.96 -0.40
CA ALA A 54 7.89 5.11 -0.17
C ALA A 54 8.09 5.41 1.32
N ASN A 55 7.02 5.29 2.12
CA ASN A 55 7.11 5.41 3.58
C ASN A 55 8.01 4.33 4.19
N GLY A 56 7.77 3.06 3.82
CA GLY A 56 8.60 1.94 4.28
C GLY A 56 10.08 2.03 3.86
N ALA A 57 10.37 2.70 2.74
CA ALA A 57 11.73 2.99 2.28
C ALA A 57 12.37 4.21 2.98
N GLY A 58 11.67 4.87 3.91
CA GLY A 58 12.20 5.99 4.67
C GLY A 58 12.18 7.34 3.95
N MET A 59 11.40 7.49 2.87
CA MET A 59 11.21 8.80 2.25
C MET A 59 10.52 9.76 3.22
N CYS A 60 10.95 11.01 3.25
CA CYS A 60 10.28 11.99 4.10
C CYS A 60 8.83 12.20 3.64
N VAL A 61 7.92 12.37 4.61
CA VAL A 61 6.48 12.52 4.33
C VAL A 61 6.19 13.70 3.41
N GLN A 62 6.97 14.79 3.52
CA GLN A 62 6.83 15.96 2.68
C GLN A 62 7.01 15.59 1.20
N TRP A 63 8.05 14.82 0.86
CA TRP A 63 8.27 14.34 -0.50
C TRP A 63 7.14 13.42 -0.98
N ILE A 64 6.57 12.59 -0.10
CA ILE A 64 5.44 11.71 -0.45
C ILE A 64 4.19 12.54 -0.76
N PHE A 65 3.92 13.59 0.02
CA PHE A 65 2.78 14.49 -0.22
C PHE A 65 2.95 15.31 -1.50
N ASP A 66 4.11 15.92 -1.69
CA ASP A 66 4.41 16.74 -2.88
C ASP A 66 4.33 15.89 -4.16
N ARG A 67 4.97 14.72 -4.16
CA ARG A 67 5.01 13.85 -5.36
C ARG A 67 3.71 13.09 -5.59
N GLY A 68 2.94 12.85 -4.55
CA GLY A 68 1.61 12.24 -4.63
C GLY A 68 0.48 13.25 -4.89
N ALA A 69 0.79 14.54 -5.01
CA ALA A 69 -0.16 15.65 -5.19
C ALA A 69 -1.29 15.62 -4.14
N TRP A 70 -0.94 15.36 -2.88
CA TRP A 70 -1.89 15.36 -1.77
C TRP A 70 -2.10 16.79 -1.27
N ASN A 71 -3.32 17.31 -1.35
CA ASN A 71 -3.66 18.63 -0.81
C ASN A 71 -4.28 18.53 0.59
N MET A 72 -4.39 19.66 1.29
CA MET A 72 -4.89 19.75 2.68
C MET A 72 -6.33 19.22 2.87
N ALA A 73 -7.15 19.15 1.81
CA ALA A 73 -8.50 18.57 1.86
C ALA A 73 -8.49 17.02 1.79
N ALA A 74 -7.36 16.42 1.38
CA ALA A 74 -7.13 14.98 1.32
C ALA A 74 -6.27 14.45 2.48
N THR A 75 -5.92 15.31 3.45
CA THR A 75 -5.01 15.01 4.57
C THR A 75 -5.41 13.76 5.35
N ASN A 76 -6.70 13.57 5.64
CA ASN A 76 -7.17 12.37 6.36
C ASN A 76 -6.89 11.06 5.61
N LYS A 77 -6.99 11.06 4.27
CA LYS A 77 -6.62 9.89 3.46
C LYS A 77 -5.09 9.71 3.41
N ALA A 78 -4.35 10.81 3.46
CA ALA A 78 -2.89 10.79 3.43
C ALA A 78 -2.36 10.14 4.72
N PHE A 79 -2.94 10.49 5.87
CA PHE A 79 -2.63 9.86 7.14
C PHE A 79 -2.89 8.35 7.12
N ALA A 80 -4.05 7.92 6.62
CA ALA A 80 -4.37 6.50 6.54
C ALA A 80 -3.44 5.69 5.60
N TYR A 81 -2.81 6.33 4.60
CA TYR A 81 -2.00 5.61 3.60
C TYR A 81 -0.51 5.64 3.94
N VAL A 82 -0.05 6.69 4.62
CA VAL A 82 1.36 6.86 4.95
C VAL A 82 1.66 6.39 6.36
N PHE A 83 0.81 6.73 7.34
CA PHE A 83 1.11 6.53 8.76
C PHE A 83 0.43 5.31 9.39
N ASN A 84 -0.72 4.85 8.88
CA ASN A 84 -1.35 3.61 9.34
C ASN A 84 -0.74 2.39 8.62
N THR A 85 0.59 2.25 8.70
CA THR A 85 1.32 1.12 8.12
C THR A 85 1.96 0.29 9.22
N PRO A 86 2.08 -1.04 9.05
CA PRO A 86 2.76 -1.89 10.04
C PRO A 86 4.18 -1.43 10.37
N ALA A 87 4.88 -0.82 9.40
CA ALA A 87 6.22 -0.27 9.62
C ALA A 87 6.23 0.85 10.66
N GLU A 88 5.27 1.78 10.61
CA GLU A 88 5.14 2.84 11.62
C GLU A 88 4.65 2.29 12.96
N ASP A 89 3.70 1.36 12.95
CA ASP A 89 3.23 0.69 14.18
C ASP A 89 4.38 0.00 14.93
N HIS A 90 5.28 -0.66 14.18
CA HIS A 90 6.49 -1.26 14.76
C HIS A 90 7.43 -0.23 15.38
N LYS A 91 7.61 0.94 14.75
CA LYS A 91 8.44 2.02 15.31
C LYS A 91 7.82 2.58 16.59
N VAL A 92 6.52 2.82 16.59
CA VAL A 92 5.78 3.27 17.78
C VAL A 92 5.91 2.27 18.92
N GLY A 93 5.66 0.98 18.67
CA GLY A 93 5.80 -0.08 19.69
C GLY A 93 7.19 -0.15 20.31
N ARG A 94 8.25 0.06 19.51
CA ARG A 94 9.64 0.11 20.00
C ARG A 94 9.89 1.32 20.89
N VAL A 95 9.48 2.50 20.45
CA VAL A 95 9.66 3.74 21.22
C VAL A 95 8.92 3.65 22.56
N LEU A 96 7.68 3.14 22.55
CA LEU A 96 6.92 2.88 23.77
C LEU A 96 7.61 1.86 24.70
N SER A 97 8.40 0.95 24.14
CA SER A 97 9.21 -0.03 24.87
C SER A 97 10.62 0.49 25.22
N SER A 98 10.87 1.80 25.12
CA SER A 98 12.20 2.43 25.35
C SER A 98 13.32 1.96 24.41
N HIS A 99 12.97 1.47 23.22
CA HIS A 99 13.93 1.11 22.19
C HIS A 99 14.00 2.17 21.08
N ALA A 100 15.16 2.27 20.41
CA ALA A 100 15.30 3.12 19.24
C ALA A 100 14.41 2.60 18.08
N PRO A 101 13.68 3.49 17.38
CA PRO A 101 12.64 3.12 16.41
C PRO A 101 13.20 2.35 15.22
N GLU A 102 14.38 2.72 14.74
CA GLU A 102 15.02 2.16 13.54
C GLU A 102 16.09 1.10 13.88
N ARG A 103 16.21 0.70 15.15
CA ARG A 103 17.25 -0.27 15.55
C ARG A 103 16.96 -1.63 14.90
N PRO A 104 17.90 -2.21 14.14
CA PRO A 104 17.75 -3.57 13.64
C PRO A 104 17.47 -4.52 14.81
N VAL A 105 16.40 -5.32 14.70
CA VAL A 105 16.18 -6.43 15.65
C VAL A 105 16.98 -7.58 15.11
N HIS A 106 18.07 -7.88 15.79
CA HIS A 106 18.72 -9.16 15.61
C HIS A 106 17.85 -10.20 16.31
N LEU A 107 17.10 -10.96 15.52
CA LEU A 107 16.50 -12.19 16.02
C LEU A 107 17.65 -13.10 16.41
N LEU A 108 17.78 -13.38 17.71
CA LEU A 108 18.73 -14.37 18.19
C LEU A 108 18.32 -15.72 17.60
N SER A 109 19.30 -16.49 17.14
CA SER A 109 19.02 -17.88 16.81
C SER A 109 18.52 -18.60 18.06
N LEU A 110 17.62 -19.57 17.89
CA LEU A 110 17.24 -20.45 19.00
C LEU A 110 18.46 -21.17 19.59
N ASP A 111 19.49 -21.38 18.77
CA ASP A 111 20.76 -22.01 19.17
C ASP A 111 21.59 -21.16 20.14
N THR A 112 21.28 -19.86 20.25
CA THR A 112 21.97 -18.94 21.18
C THR A 112 21.51 -19.13 22.62
N PHE A 113 20.38 -19.81 22.84
CA PHE A 113 19.84 -20.09 24.16
C PHE A 113 20.35 -21.44 24.69
N ASP A 114 20.46 -21.57 26.01
CA ASP A 114 20.79 -22.85 26.65
C ASP A 114 19.70 -23.90 26.41
N VAL A 115 20.05 -25.17 26.62
CA VAL A 115 19.18 -26.32 26.34
C VAL A 115 17.86 -26.25 27.12
N ASP A 116 17.89 -25.83 28.39
CA ASP A 116 16.69 -25.76 29.22
C ASP A 116 15.73 -24.66 28.72
N THR A 117 16.28 -23.51 28.33
CA THR A 117 15.50 -22.42 27.72
C THR A 117 14.93 -22.84 26.36
N GLN A 118 15.69 -23.54 25.53
CA GLN A 118 15.19 -24.05 24.24
C GLN A 118 14.01 -25.03 24.43
N VAL A 119 14.08 -25.93 25.42
CA VAL A 119 12.99 -26.87 25.72
C VAL A 119 11.72 -26.12 26.12
N LYS A 120 11.83 -25.08 26.95
CA LYS A 120 10.68 -24.23 27.35
C LYS A 120 10.07 -23.50 26.15
N ILE A 121 10.90 -22.90 25.30
CA ILE A 121 10.45 -22.20 24.09
C ILE A 121 9.69 -23.16 23.16
N ARG A 122 10.25 -24.36 22.93
CA ARG A 122 9.58 -25.40 22.11
C ARG A 122 8.25 -25.84 22.73
N GLY A 123 8.19 -25.99 24.06
CA GLY A 123 6.96 -26.33 24.76
C GLY A 123 5.86 -25.28 24.58
N VAL A 124 6.20 -23.98 24.66
CA VAL A 124 5.25 -22.90 24.38
C VAL A 124 4.82 -22.90 22.92
N ALA A 125 5.77 -23.08 21.98
CA ALA A 125 5.45 -23.12 20.56
C ALA A 125 4.45 -24.25 20.23
N SER A 126 4.67 -25.47 20.73
CA SER A 126 3.74 -26.60 20.54
C SER A 126 2.37 -26.42 21.22
N ALA A 127 2.24 -25.52 22.20
CA ALA A 127 0.96 -25.22 22.83
C ALA A 127 0.17 -24.14 22.06
N LEU A 128 0.86 -23.31 21.27
CA LEU A 128 0.28 -22.17 20.55
C LEU A 128 0.07 -22.44 19.06
N PHE A 129 0.81 -23.40 18.48
CA PHE A 129 0.80 -23.76 17.06
C PHE A 129 0.73 -25.28 16.90
#